data_AF-A0A4Q9G7Y8-F1
#
_entry.id   AF-A0A4Q9G7Y8-F1
#
_cell.length_a   1.000
_cell.length_b   1.000
_cell.length_c   1.000
_cell.angle_alpha   90.00
_cell.angle_beta   90.00
_cell.angle_gamma   90.00
#
_symmetry.space_group_name_H-M   'P 1'
#
loop_
_entity.id
_entity.type
_entity.pdbx_description
1 polymer ?
#
loop_
_entity_poly.entity_id
_entity_poly.type
_entity_poly.pdbx_seq_one_letter_code
_entity_poly.pdbx_strand_id
1 'polypeptide(L)'
;MSMNNPPRRFTPMSQLATDHPVLLIDSDAPLRELHNCVSERLNAVLKYLNLMACTSLPDYAEHDINTVTNIARIMVQDIADVFGVIEQRGFDTPKTK
;
A
#
# COMPACT_ATOMS: atom_id res chain seq x y z
N MET A 1 -13.42 -32.14 17.66
CA MET A 1 -12.24 -32.03 16.77
C MET A 1 -12.13 -30.58 16.34
N SER A 2 -11.18 -29.83 16.89
CA SER A 2 -10.99 -28.41 16.55
C SER A 2 -10.21 -28.34 15.23
N MET A 3 -10.82 -27.77 14.18
CA MET A 3 -10.11 -27.50 12.94
C MET A 3 -9.16 -26.32 13.17
N ASN A 4 -7.89 -26.64 13.42
CA ASN A 4 -6.79 -25.70 13.35
C ASN A 4 -6.64 -25.25 11.89
N ASN A 5 -7.43 -24.25 11.48
CA ASN A 5 -7.15 -23.55 10.25
C ASN A 5 -5.93 -22.67 10.53
N PRO A 6 -4.78 -22.86 9.85
CA PRO A 6 -3.66 -21.95 10.04
C PRO A 6 -4.15 -20.52 9.78
N PRO A 7 -3.67 -19.52 10.55
CA PRO A 7 -3.99 -18.12 10.26
C PRO A 7 -3.68 -17.89 8.78
N ARG A 8 -4.65 -17.31 8.05
CA ARG A 8 -4.56 -17.10 6.60
C ARG A 8 -3.43 -16.11 6.33
N ARG A 9 -2.19 -16.60 6.33
CA ARG A 9 -0.97 -15.83 6.08
C ARG A 9 -0.96 -15.26 4.65
N PHE A 10 -1.74 -15.87 3.77
CA PHE A 10 -1.91 -15.44 2.39
C PHE A 10 -3.40 -15.50 2.01
N THR A 11 -3.96 -14.36 1.61
CA THR A 11 -5.26 -14.33 0.92
C THR A 11 -4.99 -14.66 -0.54
N PRO A 12 -5.52 -15.77 -1.08
CA PRO A 12 -5.32 -16.12 -2.48
C PRO A 12 -5.88 -14.99 -3.36
N MET A 13 -5.05 -14.47 -4.27
CA MET A 13 -5.51 -13.50 -5.26
C MET A 13 -6.40 -14.24 -6.28
N SER A 14 -7.71 -14.13 -6.10
CA SER A 14 -8.72 -14.84 -6.88
C SER A 14 -9.13 -14.13 -8.18
N GLN A 15 -8.77 -12.85 -8.34
CA GLN A 15 -9.04 -12.08 -9.56
C GLN A 15 -7.78 -11.32 -9.99
N LEU A 16 -7.27 -11.67 -11.17
CA LEU A 16 -6.13 -11.01 -11.81
C LEU A 16 -6.54 -9.71 -12.55
N ALA A 17 -7.85 -9.50 -12.74
CA ALA A 17 -8.42 -8.34 -13.41
C ALA A 17 -9.55 -7.78 -12.53
N THR A 18 -9.20 -6.86 -11.64
CA THR A 18 -10.16 -6.09 -10.87
C THR A 18 -9.99 -4.63 -11.26
N ASP A 19 -11.09 -3.91 -11.54
CA ASP A 19 -11.06 -2.46 -11.74
C ASP A 19 -10.63 -1.70 -10.46
N HIS A 20 -10.43 -2.45 -9.38
CA HIS A 20 -10.12 -1.97 -8.03
C HIS A 20 -8.78 -2.61 -7.65
N PRO A 21 -7.66 -1.88 -7.68
CA PRO A 21 -6.39 -2.44 -7.25
C PRO A 21 -6.50 -2.92 -5.80
N VAL A 22 -6.15 -4.18 -5.56
CA VAL A 22 -6.13 -4.78 -4.21
C VAL A 22 -4.67 -4.88 -3.78
N LEU A 23 -4.30 -4.17 -2.72
CA LEU A 23 -3.00 -4.32 -2.07
C LEU A 23 -3.03 -5.57 -1.18
N LEU A 24 -2.16 -6.55 -1.47
CA LEU A 24 -1.92 -7.67 -0.59
C LEU A 24 -0.73 -7.36 0.34
N ILE A 25 -0.97 -7.34 1.64
CA ILE A 25 0.05 -7.13 2.67
C ILE A 25 0.26 -8.46 3.41
N ASP A 26 1.51 -8.95 3.48
CA ASP A 26 1.86 -10.02 4.42
C ASP A 26 1.97 -9.41 5.82
N SER A 27 0.85 -9.37 6.54
CA SER A 27 0.79 -8.77 7.87
C SER A 27 1.67 -9.45 8.91
N ASP A 28 2.16 -10.67 8.65
CA ASP A 28 3.05 -11.43 9.54
C ASP A 28 4.54 -11.20 9.22
N ALA A 29 4.87 -10.52 8.11
CA ALA A 29 6.26 -10.23 7.73
C ALA A 29 7.03 -9.47 8.83
N PRO A 30 8.35 -9.60 8.95
CA PRO A 30 9.13 -8.83 9.92
C PRO A 30 8.88 -7.31 9.79
N LEU A 31 8.78 -6.59 10.90
CA LEU A 31 8.56 -5.13 10.90
C LEU A 31 9.58 -4.37 10.03
N ARG A 32 10.82 -4.86 9.98
CA ARG A 32 11.86 -4.32 9.10
C ARG A 32 11.51 -4.45 7.62
N GLU A 33 10.94 -5.57 7.21
CA GLU A 33 10.51 -5.80 5.83
C GLU A 33 9.30 -4.94 5.48
N LEU A 34 8.34 -4.80 6.41
CA LEU A 34 7.21 -3.87 6.24
C LEU A 34 7.69 -2.41 6.11
N HIS A 35 8.65 -1.99 6.94
CA HIS A 35 9.26 -0.66 6.86
C HIS A 35 10.01 -0.45 5.53
N ASN A 36 10.74 -1.46 5.04
CA ASN A 36 11.41 -1.38 3.75
C ASN A 36 10.38 -1.24 2.61
N CYS A 37 9.29 -2.02 2.65
CA CYS A 37 8.18 -1.92 1.69
C CYS A 37 7.58 -0.51 1.67
N VAL A 38 7.31 0.07 2.85
CA VAL A 38 6.86 1.47 2.98
C VAL A 38 7.86 2.43 2.35
N SER A 39 9.16 2.26 2.62
CA SER A 39 10.21 3.13 2.11
C SER A 39 10.29 3.10 0.57
N GLU A 40 10.17 1.91 -0.02
CA GLU A 40 10.14 1.74 -1.48
C GLU A 40 8.91 2.41 -2.11
N ARG A 41 7.73 2.20 -1.52
CA ARG A 41 6.47 2.81 -1.99
C ARG A 41 6.48 4.32 -1.86
N LEU A 42 6.98 4.86 -0.75
CA LEU A 42 7.12 6.30 -0.56
C LEU A 42 8.06 6.93 -1.60
N ASN A 43 9.20 6.28 -1.87
CA ASN A 43 10.11 6.74 -2.92
C ASN A 43 9.45 6.72 -4.30
N ALA A 44 8.63 5.70 -4.60
CA ALA A 44 7.88 5.64 -5.85
C ALA A 44 6.84 6.77 -5.96
N VAL A 45 6.08 7.05 -4.89
CA VAL A 45 5.13 8.17 -4.82
C VAL A 45 5.83 9.49 -5.06
N LEU A 46 6.95 9.74 -4.39
CA LEU A 46 7.71 10.98 -4.54
C LEU A 46 8.21 11.17 -5.98
N LYS A 47 8.73 10.10 -6.61
CA LYS A 47 9.13 10.14 -8.02
C LYS A 47 7.95 10.45 -8.94
N TYR A 48 6.81 9.82 -8.70
CA TYR A 48 5.58 10.05 -9.47
C TYR A 48 5.10 11.50 -9.32
N LEU A 49 5.00 12.01 -8.10
CA LEU A 49 4.57 13.39 -7.84
C LEU A 49 5.56 14.41 -8.42
N ASN A 50 6.86 14.15 -8.36
CA ASN A 50 7.87 14.98 -9.01
C ASN A 50 7.70 14.99 -10.53
N LEU A 51 7.47 13.83 -11.15
CA LEU A 51 7.19 13.74 -12.57
C LEU A 51 5.95 14.56 -12.93
N MET A 52 4.87 14.41 -12.17
CA MET A 52 3.63 15.15 -12.40
C MET A 52 3.80 16.66 -12.20
N ALA A 53 4.56 17.11 -11.20
CA ALA A 53 4.84 18.52 -10.96
C ALA A 53 5.69 19.16 -12.07
N CYS A 54 6.56 18.38 -12.71
CA CYS A 54 7.40 18.85 -13.82
C CYS A 54 6.77 18.65 -15.20
N THR A 55 5.65 17.93 -15.30
CA THR A 55 4.97 17.67 -16.57
C THR A 55 3.97 18.78 -16.86
N SER A 56 4.15 19.46 -18.00
CA SER A 56 3.09 20.28 -18.57
C SER A 56 2.15 19.37 -19.32
N LEU A 57 0.85 19.49 -19.06
CA LEU A 57 -0.21 18.80 -19.78
C LEU A 57 -0.91 19.82 -20.71
N PRO A 58 -0.31 20.22 -21.84
CA PRO A 58 -1.04 21.02 -22.81
C PRO A 58 -2.21 20.18 -23.34
N ASP A 59 -3.42 20.72 -23.27
CA ASP A 59 -4.68 20.10 -23.71
C ASP A 59 -5.18 18.87 -22.92
N TYR A 60 -4.95 18.80 -21.59
CA TYR A 60 -5.56 17.71 -20.80
C TYR A 60 -7.09 17.75 -20.82
N ALA A 61 -7.70 16.56 -20.91
CA ALA A 61 -9.09 16.38 -20.54
C ALA A 61 -9.19 16.23 -19.00
N GLU A 62 -10.35 16.56 -18.43
CA GLU A 62 -10.64 16.31 -17.01
C GLU A 62 -10.35 14.84 -16.62
N HIS A 63 -10.57 13.93 -17.56
CA HIS A 63 -10.26 12.51 -17.42
C HIS A 63 -8.78 12.23 -17.11
N ASP A 64 -7.84 12.98 -17.70
CA ASP A 64 -6.41 12.79 -17.50
C ASP A 64 -6.01 13.22 -16.08
N ILE A 65 -6.54 14.35 -15.60
CA ILE A 65 -6.34 14.82 -14.22
C ILE A 65 -6.91 13.82 -13.21
N ASN A 66 -8.13 13.34 -13.45
CA ASN A 66 -8.76 12.36 -12.57
C ASN A 66 -7.95 11.06 -12.52
N THR A 67 -7.40 10.62 -13.65
CA THR A 67 -6.56 9.43 -13.73
C THR A 67 -5.26 9.62 -12.94
N VAL A 68 -4.51 10.69 -13.16
CA VAL A 68 -3.24 10.93 -12.45
C VAL A 68 -3.44 11.14 -10.96
N THR A 69 -4.55 11.75 -10.56
CA THR A 69 -4.92 11.95 -9.16
C THR A 69 -5.32 10.63 -8.51
N ASN A 70 -6.07 9.77 -9.20
CA ASN A 70 -6.42 8.44 -8.70
C ASN A 70 -5.18 7.56 -8.51
N ILE A 71 -4.22 7.63 -9.43
CA ILE A 71 -2.93 6.93 -9.27
C ILE A 71 -2.22 7.41 -8.00
N ALA A 72 -2.09 8.73 -7.80
CA ALA A 72 -1.47 9.28 -6.58
C ALA A 72 -2.19 8.79 -5.31
N ARG A 73 -3.53 8.83 -5.32
CA ARG A 73 -4.36 8.39 -4.20
C ARG A 73 -4.12 6.92 -3.85
N ILE A 74 -4.09 6.05 -4.85
CA ILE A 74 -3.86 4.60 -4.66
C ILE A 74 -2.47 4.38 -4.06
N MET A 75 -1.43 5.02 -4.62
CA MET A 75 -0.06 4.83 -4.12
C MET A 75 0.13 5.34 -2.68
N VAL A 76 -0.57 6.43 -2.30
CA VAL A 76 -0.58 6.92 -0.91
C VAL A 76 -1.38 6.00 0.02
N GLN A 77 -2.52 5.49 -0.44
CA GLN A 77 -3.31 4.52 0.32
C GLN A 77 -2.49 3.27 0.63
N ASP A 78 -1.71 2.78 -0.33
CA ASP A 78 -0.85 1.61 -0.13
C ASP A 78 0.14 1.83 1.02
N ILE A 79 0.69 3.03 1.14
CA ILE A 79 1.62 3.39 2.22
C ILE A 79 0.86 3.42 3.55
N ALA A 80 -0.31 4.05 3.59
CA ALA A 80 -1.13 4.16 4.79
C ALA A 80 -1.55 2.78 5.33
N ASP A 81 -1.94 1.86 4.45
CA ASP A 81 -2.38 0.52 4.83
C ASP A 81 -1.23 -0.29 5.46
N VAL A 82 -0.02 -0.23 4.88
CA VAL A 82 1.17 -0.92 5.45
C VAL A 82 1.60 -0.24 6.76
N PHE A 83 1.52 1.10 6.85
CA PHE A 83 1.76 1.80 8.10
C PHE A 83 0.80 1.36 9.20
N GLY A 84 -0.48 1.19 8.90
CA GLY A 84 -1.47 0.70 9.87
C GLY A 84 -1.09 -0.66 10.48
N VAL A 85 -0.57 -1.58 9.68
CA VAL A 85 -0.06 -2.88 10.17
C VAL A 85 1.17 -2.71 11.06
N ILE A 86 2.09 -1.82 10.69
CA ILE A 86 3.29 -1.52 11.48
C ILE A 86 2.89 -0.90 12.82
N GLU A 87 1.97 0.06 12.83
CA GLU A 87 1.49 0.74 14.04
C GLU A 87 0.79 -0.23 14.97
N GLN A 88 -0.14 -1.05 14.45
CA GLN A 88 -0.82 -2.08 15.23
C GLN A 88 0.21 -2.98 15.93
N ARG A 89 1.15 -3.56 15.18
CA ARG A 89 2.13 -4.50 15.73
C ARG A 89 3.21 -3.83 16.60
N GLY A 90 3.61 -2.61 16.26
CA GLY A 90 4.63 -1.85 16.96
C GLY A 90 4.15 -1.27 18.29
N PHE A 91 2.87 -0.88 18.38
CA PHE A 91 2.28 -0.33 19.59
C PHE A 91 1.58 -1.36 20.49
N ASP A 92 1.16 -2.51 19.95
CA ASP A 92 0.59 -3.62 20.73
C ASP A 92 1.63 -4.40 21.55
N THR A 93 2.93 -4.08 21.41
CA THR A 93 3.96 -4.71 22.25
C THR A 93 3.89 -4.09 23.66
N PRO A 94 3.51 -4.84 24.71
CA PRO A 94 3.44 -4.28 26.06
C PRO A 94 4.83 -3.79 26.47
N LYS A 95 4.91 -2.55 26.97
CA LYS A 95 6.14 -2.04 27.60
C LYS A 95 6.53 -3.02 28.70
N THR A 96 7.61 -3.77 28.48
CA THR A 96 8.23 -4.60 29.52
C THR A 96 8.54 -3.68 30.71
N LYS A 97 7.88 -3.94 31.85
CA LYS A 97 8.19 -3.29 33.13
C LYS A 97 9.54 -3.77 33.65
#